data_AF-A0A534PNB7-F1
#
_entry.id   AF-A0A534PNB7-F1
#
_cell.length_a   1.000
_cell.length_b   1.000
_cell.length_c   1.000
_cell.angle_alpha   90.00
_cell.angle_beta   90.00
_cell.angle_gamma   90.00
#
_symmetry.space_group_name_H-M   'P 1'
#
loop_
_entity.id
_entity.type
_entity.pdbx_description
1 polymer ?
#
loop_
_entity_poly.entity_id
_entity_poly.type
_entity_poly.pdbx_seq_one_letter_code
_entity_poly.pdbx_strand_id
1 'polypeptide(L)'
;MHRNVSVKPLCKGALAMAACQAVGAAYANILTALATGGQFMLTDNERLDSYARVLRWLNNRALVKSPGIDGAREALGHGRSYGVFAVLGEPGPVSLRARTAAGDVLQMGDSGSANGATLLVRLPDLPTPELGPQWSAADAARAQVHTLLWRTTADGPQLAAEWRQNSTSVEFTAPGPGMYSVEVRVTPHHLDNLVGSGASLTSTEYRWVLMNAIQLQ
;
A
#
# COMPACT_ATOMS: atom_id res chain seq x y z
N MET A 1 14.03 -7.83 0.17
CA MET A 1 13.86 -7.42 1.57
C MET A 1 15.19 -6.87 2.06
N HIS A 2 15.25 -5.57 2.32
CA HIS A 2 16.42 -4.91 2.88
C HIS A 2 16.65 -5.38 4.32
N ARG A 3 17.81 -5.97 4.61
CA ARG A 3 18.34 -6.15 5.97
C ARG A 3 19.33 -5.02 6.20
N ASN A 4 18.82 -3.79 6.31
CA ASN A 4 19.70 -2.60 6.32
C ASN A 4 20.32 -2.38 7.70
N VAL A 5 19.76 -2.94 8.77
CA VAL A 5 20.34 -2.83 10.11
C VAL A 5 20.40 -4.20 10.79
N SER A 6 21.41 -4.99 10.42
CA SER A 6 21.83 -6.16 11.19
C SER A 6 23.28 -6.00 11.63
N VAL A 7 23.55 -6.20 12.90
CA VAL A 7 24.92 -6.18 13.44
C VAL A 7 25.46 -7.60 13.57
N LYS A 8 26.76 -7.77 13.29
CA LYS A 8 27.47 -8.98 13.70
C LYS A 8 27.63 -8.95 15.22
N PRO A 9 27.76 -10.11 15.89
CA PRO A 9 28.10 -10.14 17.31
C PRO A 9 29.39 -9.36 17.55
N LEU A 10 29.30 -8.30 18.36
CA LEU A 10 30.44 -7.45 18.74
C LEU A 10 31.02 -7.83 20.10
N CYS A 11 30.21 -8.47 20.96
CA CYS A 11 30.65 -8.90 22.29
C CYS A 11 31.31 -10.28 22.21
N LYS A 12 32.58 -10.33 21.77
CA LYS A 12 33.37 -11.56 21.71
C LYS A 12 34.41 -11.58 22.82
N GLY A 13 34.37 -12.61 23.66
CA GLY A 13 35.29 -12.79 24.79
C GLY A 13 34.82 -12.10 26.08
N ALA A 14 35.41 -12.49 27.21
CA ALA A 14 34.93 -12.11 28.55
C ALA A 14 34.94 -10.59 28.79
N LEU A 15 35.99 -9.89 28.34
CA LEU A 15 36.11 -8.44 28.51
C LEU A 15 35.07 -7.65 27.71
N ALA A 16 34.85 -8.05 26.44
CA ALA A 16 33.84 -7.42 25.60
C ALA A 16 32.42 -7.72 26.10
N MET A 17 32.20 -8.92 26.66
CA MET A 17 30.92 -9.24 27.28
C MET A 17 30.62 -8.41 28.53
N ALA A 18 31.62 -8.17 29.39
CA ALA A 18 31.44 -7.31 30.57
C ALA A 18 31.07 -5.86 30.17
N ALA A 19 31.77 -5.31 29.16
CA ALA A 19 31.45 -3.99 28.62
C ALA A 19 30.03 -3.94 28.00
N CYS A 20 29.65 -4.98 27.25
CA CYS A 20 28.30 -5.07 26.70
C CYS A 20 27.24 -5.18 27.78
N GLN A 21 27.44 -6.01 28.82
CA GLN A 21 26.50 -6.15 29.94
C GLN A 21 26.27 -4.81 30.66
N ALA A 22 27.32 -3.99 30.82
CA ALA A 22 27.20 -2.65 31.41
C ALA A 22 26.31 -1.73 30.56
N VAL A 23 26.46 -1.76 29.22
CA VAL A 23 25.58 -1.01 28.30
C VAL A 23 24.16 -1.60 28.27
N GLY A 24 24.06 -2.92 28.34
CA GLY A 24 22.80 -3.66 28.29
C GLY A 24 21.90 -3.47 29.50
N ALA A 25 22.47 -3.19 30.67
CA ALA A 25 21.71 -2.82 31.85
C ALA A 25 20.88 -1.54 31.64
N ALA A 26 21.37 -0.61 30.80
CA ALA A 26 20.63 0.59 30.41
C ALA A 26 19.72 0.36 29.18
N TYR A 27 20.06 -0.60 28.31
CA TYR A 27 19.37 -0.86 27.05
C TYR A 27 19.31 -2.37 26.73
N ALA A 28 18.40 -3.09 27.40
CA ALA A 28 18.32 -4.56 27.34
C ALA A 28 18.22 -5.12 25.91
N ASN A 29 17.49 -4.44 25.02
CA ASN A 29 17.30 -4.89 23.64
C ASN A 29 18.53 -4.68 22.75
N ILE A 30 19.42 -3.75 23.12
CA ILE A 30 20.70 -3.50 22.43
C ILE A 30 21.70 -4.60 22.79
N LEU A 31 21.70 -5.06 24.06
CA LEU A 31 22.61 -6.10 24.53
C LEU A 31 22.47 -7.40 23.75
N THR A 32 21.23 -7.86 23.56
CA THR A 32 20.96 -9.09 22.80
C THR A 32 21.50 -8.98 21.39
N ALA A 33 21.21 -7.89 20.67
CA ALA A 33 21.70 -7.67 19.33
C ALA A 33 23.24 -7.59 19.27
N LEU A 34 23.91 -6.97 20.25
CA LEU A 34 25.36 -6.87 20.30
C LEU A 34 26.05 -8.20 20.67
N ALA A 35 25.41 -9.02 21.52
CA ALA A 35 25.96 -10.28 22.01
C ALA A 35 25.74 -11.44 21.04
N THR A 36 24.55 -11.56 20.45
CA THR A 36 24.21 -12.66 19.55
C THR A 36 24.26 -12.28 18.07
N GLY A 37 24.46 -11.00 17.77
CA GLY A 37 24.21 -10.46 16.44
C GLY A 37 22.71 -10.47 16.10
N GLY A 38 22.38 -9.93 14.94
CA GLY A 38 21.01 -9.92 14.43
C GLY A 38 20.41 -8.52 14.32
N GLN A 39 19.08 -8.46 14.39
CA GLN A 39 18.30 -7.23 14.22
C GLN A 39 18.21 -6.48 15.55
N PHE A 40 18.23 -5.14 15.50
CA PHE A 40 17.90 -4.34 16.68
C PHE A 40 16.40 -4.33 16.89
N MET A 41 15.97 -4.80 18.06
CA MET A 41 14.58 -4.74 18.50
C MET A 41 14.38 -3.49 19.35
N LEU A 42 13.27 -2.78 19.12
CA LEU A 42 12.81 -1.66 19.93
C LEU A 42 12.00 -2.18 21.14
N THR A 43 11.65 -1.29 22.06
CA THR A 43 10.97 -1.64 23.32
C THR A 43 9.56 -2.20 23.13
N ASP A 44 8.94 -1.99 21.98
CA ASP A 44 7.67 -2.56 21.56
C ASP A 44 7.81 -3.89 20.81
N ASN A 45 9.02 -4.48 20.83
CA ASN A 45 9.34 -5.72 20.13
C ASN A 45 9.22 -5.64 18.59
N GLU A 46 9.27 -4.43 18.02
CA GLU A 46 9.42 -4.20 16.58
C GLU A 46 10.90 -4.01 16.20
N ARG A 47 11.27 -4.31 14.95
CA ARG A 47 12.64 -4.04 14.48
C ARG A 47 12.87 -2.55 14.27
N LEU A 48 14.06 -2.05 14.58
CA LEU A 48 14.45 -0.66 14.29
C LEU A 48 14.37 -0.33 12.80
N ASP A 49 14.72 -1.29 11.93
CA ASP A 49 14.60 -1.17 10.48
C ASP A 49 13.26 -1.70 9.93
N SER A 50 12.27 -1.91 10.80
CA SER A 50 10.93 -2.30 10.39
C SER A 50 10.27 -1.15 9.64
N TYR A 51 10.02 -1.36 8.35
CA TYR A 51 9.13 -0.49 7.59
C TYR A 51 7.73 -0.42 8.20
N ALA A 52 7.33 -1.35 9.07
CA ALA A 52 6.05 -1.29 9.77
C ALA A 52 5.88 -0.03 10.63
N ARG A 53 6.98 0.61 11.06
CA ARG A 53 6.93 1.84 11.87
C ARG A 53 6.86 3.11 11.01
N VAL A 54 7.62 3.16 9.92
CA VAL A 54 7.70 4.33 9.00
C VAL A 54 6.59 4.31 7.96
N LEU A 55 6.16 3.12 7.54
CA LEU A 55 5.09 2.90 6.57
C LEU A 55 3.85 2.30 7.24
N ARG A 56 3.66 2.47 8.56
CA ARG A 56 2.47 1.95 9.26
C ARG A 56 1.17 2.42 8.62
N TRP A 57 1.23 3.59 7.98
CA TRP A 57 0.09 4.19 7.32
C TRP A 57 -0.06 3.79 5.87
N LEU A 58 0.97 3.20 5.22
CA LEU A 58 0.97 2.80 3.81
C LEU A 58 1.29 1.31 3.66
N ASN A 59 0.27 0.53 3.37
CA ASN A 59 0.37 -0.89 3.05
C ASN A 59 0.72 -1.07 1.57
N ASN A 60 1.93 -1.51 1.26
CA ASN A 60 2.31 -1.94 -0.09
C ASN A 60 1.88 -3.41 -0.30
N ARG A 61 0.93 -3.63 -1.20
CA ARG A 61 0.36 -4.95 -1.50
C ARG A 61 0.86 -5.45 -2.83
N ALA A 62 1.48 -6.63 -2.84
CA ALA A 62 1.84 -7.35 -4.05
C ALA A 62 0.72 -8.33 -4.43
N LEU A 63 0.33 -8.36 -5.69
CA LEU A 63 -0.64 -9.32 -6.21
C LEU A 63 0.08 -10.59 -6.68
N VAL A 64 0.15 -11.57 -5.79
CA VAL A 64 0.87 -12.82 -6.01
C VAL A 64 -0.04 -13.88 -6.64
N LYS A 65 0.47 -14.60 -7.64
CA LYS A 65 -0.21 -15.79 -8.21
C LYS A 65 0.04 -17.05 -7.39
N SER A 66 1.14 -17.07 -6.65
CA SER A 66 1.54 -18.17 -5.77
C SER A 66 2.06 -17.61 -4.45
N PRO A 67 1.70 -18.22 -3.31
CA PRO A 67 2.17 -17.75 -2.01
C PRO A 67 3.69 -17.96 -1.87
N GLY A 68 4.33 -17.13 -1.04
CA GLY A 68 5.75 -17.24 -0.72
C GLY A 68 6.63 -16.16 -1.38
N ILE A 69 7.92 -16.19 -1.04
CA ILE A 69 8.87 -15.13 -1.42
C ILE A 69 9.09 -15.04 -2.93
N ASP A 70 9.04 -16.15 -3.64
CA ASP A 70 9.27 -16.17 -5.09
C ASP A 70 8.08 -15.60 -5.85
N GLY A 71 6.85 -15.91 -5.41
CA GLY A 71 5.64 -15.26 -5.93
C GLY A 71 5.60 -13.76 -5.63
N ALA A 72 6.07 -13.34 -4.46
CA ALA A 72 6.20 -11.91 -4.13
C ALA A 72 7.24 -11.21 -5.01
N ARG A 73 8.40 -11.83 -5.26
CA ARG A 73 9.43 -11.30 -6.15
C ARG A 73 8.92 -11.20 -7.59
N GLU A 74 8.24 -12.23 -8.06
CA GLU A 74 7.64 -12.28 -9.39
C GLU A 74 6.60 -11.17 -9.56
N ALA A 75 5.65 -11.04 -8.62
CA ALA A 75 4.68 -9.95 -8.61
C ALA A 75 5.34 -8.57 -8.64
N LEU A 76 6.34 -8.32 -7.79
CA LEU A 76 7.04 -7.05 -7.75
C LEU A 76 7.84 -6.78 -9.04
N GLY A 77 8.51 -7.80 -9.59
CA GLY A 77 9.27 -7.69 -10.84
C GLY A 77 8.39 -7.36 -12.04
N HIS A 78 7.14 -7.81 -12.02
CA HIS A 78 6.14 -7.45 -13.03
C HIS A 78 5.39 -6.16 -12.71
N GLY A 79 5.65 -5.48 -11.59
CA GLY A 79 4.88 -4.28 -11.22
C GLY A 79 3.44 -4.58 -10.78
N ARG A 80 3.13 -5.81 -10.37
CA ARG A 80 1.84 -6.19 -9.77
C ARG A 80 1.78 -5.78 -8.30
N SER A 81 1.72 -4.49 -8.04
CA SER A 81 1.54 -3.95 -6.69
C SER A 81 0.70 -2.68 -6.65
N TYR A 82 0.16 -2.40 -5.47
CA TYR A 82 -0.55 -1.16 -5.17
C TYR A 82 -0.33 -0.76 -3.70
N GLY A 83 -0.39 0.54 -3.42
CA GLY A 83 -0.31 1.10 -2.08
C GLY A 83 -1.71 1.42 -1.53
N VAL A 84 -1.91 1.22 -0.22
CA VAL A 84 -3.13 1.58 0.50
C VAL A 84 -2.77 2.38 1.74
N PHE A 85 -3.35 3.57 1.91
CA PHE A 85 -3.22 4.35 3.13
C PHE A 85 -4.20 3.86 4.20
N ALA A 86 -3.89 2.70 4.82
CA ALA A 86 -4.82 1.96 5.69
C ALA A 86 -5.21 2.68 6.98
N VAL A 87 -4.49 3.74 7.35
CA VAL A 87 -4.91 4.66 8.43
C VAL A 87 -6.28 5.30 8.17
N LEU A 88 -6.70 5.36 6.90
CA LEU A 88 -8.01 5.86 6.46
C LEU A 88 -9.05 4.73 6.28
N GLY A 89 -8.73 3.52 6.76
CA GLY A 89 -9.53 2.31 6.58
C GLY A 89 -9.12 1.46 5.37
N GLU A 90 -9.63 0.24 5.34
CA GLU A 90 -9.44 -0.74 4.27
C GLU A 90 -10.45 -0.54 3.13
N PRO A 91 -10.02 -0.49 1.86
CA PRO A 91 -10.88 -0.17 0.73
C PRO A 91 -11.71 -1.35 0.20
N GLY A 92 -11.67 -2.51 0.86
CA GLY A 92 -12.23 -3.73 0.31
C GLY A 92 -11.56 -4.13 -1.03
N PRO A 93 -12.27 -4.86 -1.90
CA PRO A 93 -11.77 -5.21 -3.23
C PRO A 93 -11.70 -3.99 -4.14
N VAL A 94 -10.50 -3.71 -4.65
CA VAL A 94 -10.25 -2.69 -5.69
C VAL A 94 -9.37 -3.31 -6.77
N SER A 95 -9.65 -3.06 -8.04
CA SER A 95 -8.84 -3.64 -9.13
C SER A 95 -8.89 -2.84 -10.41
N LEU A 96 -7.77 -2.87 -11.15
CA LEU A 96 -7.64 -2.40 -12.52
C LEU A 96 -7.23 -3.58 -13.41
N ARG A 97 -8.02 -3.83 -14.46
CA ARG A 97 -7.71 -4.80 -15.52
C ARG A 97 -7.99 -4.17 -16.88
N ALA A 98 -7.46 -4.75 -17.95
CA ALA A 98 -7.84 -4.40 -19.30
C ALA A 98 -8.29 -5.65 -20.05
N ARG A 99 -9.28 -5.51 -20.93
CA ARG A 99 -9.68 -6.52 -21.91
C ARG A 99 -9.29 -6.02 -23.29
N THR A 100 -8.43 -6.75 -24.00
CA THR A 100 -8.04 -6.41 -25.39
C THR A 100 -9.19 -6.70 -26.35
N ALA A 101 -9.11 -6.20 -27.59
CA ALA A 101 -10.08 -6.55 -28.63
C ALA A 101 -10.11 -8.06 -28.96
N ALA A 102 -9.00 -8.77 -28.74
CA ALA A 102 -8.90 -10.22 -28.88
C ALA A 102 -9.55 -10.99 -27.71
N GLY A 103 -9.93 -10.29 -26.62
CA GLY A 103 -10.54 -10.88 -25.44
C GLY A 103 -9.57 -11.20 -24.30
N ASP A 104 -8.26 -10.97 -24.48
CA ASP A 104 -7.26 -11.21 -23.44
C ASP A 104 -7.45 -10.26 -22.25
N VAL A 105 -7.31 -10.78 -21.03
CA VAL A 105 -7.40 -9.98 -19.81
C VAL A 105 -5.99 -9.68 -19.28
N LEU A 106 -5.62 -8.41 -19.36
CA LEU A 106 -4.39 -7.86 -18.81
C LEU A 106 -4.63 -7.40 -17.37
N GLN A 107 -3.61 -7.57 -16.52
CA GLN A 107 -3.57 -7.06 -15.15
C GLN A 107 -2.54 -5.93 -15.03
N MET A 108 -2.51 -5.26 -13.87
CA MET A 108 -1.44 -4.31 -13.54
C MET A 108 -0.07 -4.90 -13.83
N GLY A 109 0.80 -4.10 -14.44
CA GLY A 109 2.14 -4.54 -14.83
C GLY A 109 2.24 -5.25 -16.18
N ASP A 110 1.12 -5.68 -16.75
CA ASP A 110 1.10 -6.26 -18.09
C ASP A 110 1.09 -5.16 -19.17
N SER A 111 1.40 -5.58 -20.40
CA SER A 111 1.34 -4.76 -21.60
C SER A 111 0.49 -5.42 -22.69
N GLY A 112 -0.24 -4.64 -23.49
CA GLY A 112 -0.95 -5.16 -24.66
C GLY A 112 -1.42 -4.07 -25.61
N SER A 113 -2.18 -4.45 -26.65
CA SER A 113 -2.63 -3.48 -27.66
C SER A 113 -3.71 -2.55 -27.12
N ALA A 114 -3.61 -1.26 -27.45
CA ALA A 114 -4.63 -0.26 -27.16
C ALA A 114 -5.86 -0.36 -28.07
N ASN A 115 -5.73 -0.98 -29.26
CA ASN A 115 -6.78 -0.97 -30.26
C ASN A 115 -8.02 -1.76 -29.77
N GLY A 116 -9.12 -1.05 -29.52
CA GLY A 116 -10.35 -1.63 -28.99
C GLY A 116 -10.26 -2.12 -27.55
N ALA A 117 -9.23 -1.74 -26.80
CA ALA A 117 -9.07 -2.16 -25.41
C ALA A 117 -10.10 -1.48 -24.50
N THR A 118 -10.62 -2.23 -23.52
CA THR A 118 -11.54 -1.73 -22.50
C THR A 118 -10.95 -1.97 -21.11
N LEU A 119 -10.81 -0.91 -20.33
CA LEU A 119 -10.41 -0.98 -18.93
C LEU A 119 -11.60 -1.38 -18.07
N LEU A 120 -11.38 -2.33 -17.17
CA LEU A 120 -12.33 -2.83 -16.20
C LEU A 120 -11.86 -2.39 -14.81
N VAL A 121 -12.58 -1.45 -14.20
CA VAL A 121 -12.21 -0.88 -12.90
C VAL A 121 -13.22 -1.31 -11.86
N ARG A 122 -12.78 -2.00 -10.82
CA ARG A 122 -13.58 -2.22 -9.59
C ARG A 122 -13.27 -1.08 -8.65
N LEU A 123 -14.25 -0.18 -8.48
CA LEU A 123 -14.18 0.93 -7.53
C LEU A 123 -14.07 0.36 -6.10
N PRO A 124 -13.48 1.05 -5.13
CA PRO A 124 -13.37 0.52 -3.76
C PRO A 124 -14.73 0.42 -3.07
N ASP A 125 -14.79 -0.34 -1.98
CA ASP A 125 -15.89 -0.29 -1.02
C ASP A 125 -15.72 0.90 -0.05
N LEU A 126 -16.70 1.09 0.86
CA LEU A 126 -16.56 2.05 1.95
C LEU A 126 -15.43 1.60 2.91
N PRO A 127 -14.73 2.55 3.56
CA PRO A 127 -13.63 2.22 4.46
C PRO A 127 -14.06 1.32 5.62
N THR A 128 -13.39 0.18 5.79
CA THR A 128 -13.56 -0.71 6.95
C THR A 128 -12.37 -0.61 7.91
N PRO A 129 -12.58 -0.72 9.23
CA PRO A 129 -11.48 -0.64 10.16
C PRO A 129 -10.58 -1.88 10.10
N GLU A 130 -9.26 -1.67 10.11
CA GLU A 130 -8.26 -2.76 10.07
C GLU A 130 -8.12 -3.45 11.45
N LEU A 131 -8.26 -2.70 12.55
CA LEU A 131 -7.96 -3.17 13.91
C LEU A 131 -9.18 -3.14 14.85
N GLY A 132 -10.20 -3.94 14.56
CA GLY A 132 -11.42 -4.04 15.39
C GLY A 132 -12.52 -3.05 14.97
N PRO A 133 -13.55 -2.78 15.80
CA PRO A 133 -14.65 -1.90 15.43
C PRO A 133 -14.41 -0.45 15.91
N GLN A 134 -13.50 0.30 15.29
CA GLN A 134 -13.25 1.71 15.62
C GLN A 134 -14.40 2.65 15.22
N TRP A 135 -15.14 2.31 14.16
CA TRP A 135 -16.28 3.07 13.66
C TRP A 135 -17.37 2.14 13.15
N SER A 136 -18.61 2.63 13.12
CA SER A 136 -19.76 1.86 12.66
C SER A 136 -19.90 1.89 11.13
N ALA A 137 -20.76 1.03 10.57
CA ALA A 137 -21.12 1.10 9.15
C ALA A 137 -21.80 2.44 8.79
N ALA A 138 -22.55 3.04 9.72
CA ALA A 138 -23.17 4.35 9.52
C ALA A 138 -22.12 5.48 9.47
N ASP A 139 -21.06 5.37 10.27
CA ASP A 139 -19.91 6.28 10.16
C ASP A 139 -19.18 6.08 8.84
N ALA A 140 -18.90 4.84 8.44
CA ALA A 140 -18.23 4.52 7.18
C ALA A 140 -18.94 5.13 5.97
N ALA A 141 -20.28 5.14 5.95
CA ALA A 141 -21.10 5.74 4.90
C ALA A 141 -20.93 7.27 4.76
N ARG A 142 -20.36 7.96 5.76
CA ARG A 142 -20.03 9.39 5.64
C ARG A 142 -18.76 9.64 4.80
N ALA A 143 -17.90 8.64 4.64
CA ALA A 143 -16.69 8.79 3.82
C ALA A 143 -17.06 9.13 2.37
N GLN A 144 -16.40 10.14 1.81
CA GLN A 144 -16.55 10.47 0.39
C GLN A 144 -15.35 9.92 -0.35
N VAL A 145 -15.60 9.09 -1.36
CA VAL A 145 -14.53 8.41 -2.11
C VAL A 145 -14.54 8.91 -3.54
N HIS A 146 -13.35 9.16 -4.09
CA HIS A 146 -13.15 9.68 -5.43
C HIS A 146 -12.10 8.83 -6.14
N THR A 147 -12.52 8.08 -7.16
CA THR A 147 -11.64 7.25 -7.98
C THR A 147 -11.27 8.00 -9.25
N LEU A 148 -9.98 8.05 -9.56
CA LEU A 148 -9.37 8.76 -10.68
C LEU A 148 -8.63 7.73 -11.55
N LEU A 149 -9.00 7.65 -12.83
CA LEU A 149 -8.25 6.89 -13.83
C LEU A 149 -7.34 7.84 -14.59
N TRP A 150 -6.04 7.62 -14.47
CA TRP A 150 -5.02 8.37 -15.18
C TRP A 150 -4.58 7.64 -16.44
N ARG A 151 -4.34 8.39 -17.52
CA ARG A 151 -3.60 7.96 -18.71
C ARG A 151 -2.34 8.81 -18.81
N THR A 152 -1.18 8.18 -18.79
CA THR A 152 0.10 8.85 -18.98
C THR A 152 0.63 8.54 -20.38
N THR A 153 0.89 9.59 -21.16
CA THR A 153 1.51 9.51 -22.49
C THR A 153 2.85 10.25 -22.48
N ALA A 154 3.46 10.45 -23.65
CA ALA A 154 4.65 11.29 -23.80
C ALA A 154 4.38 12.76 -23.40
N ASP A 155 3.13 13.22 -23.47
CA ASP A 155 2.71 14.58 -23.09
C ASP A 155 2.51 14.73 -21.58
N GLY A 156 2.62 13.63 -20.82
CA GLY A 156 2.43 13.59 -19.38
C GLY A 156 1.12 12.92 -18.93
N PRO A 157 0.81 12.98 -17.62
CA PRO A 157 -0.40 12.38 -17.06
C PRO A 157 -1.64 13.23 -17.35
N GLN A 158 -2.70 12.58 -17.83
CA GLN A 158 -4.01 13.17 -18.09
C GLN A 158 -5.10 12.37 -17.37
N LEU A 159 -6.10 13.06 -16.84
CA LEU A 159 -7.27 12.39 -16.25
C LEU A 159 -8.13 11.83 -17.38
N ALA A 160 -8.29 10.51 -17.42
CA ALA A 160 -9.05 9.82 -18.45
C ALA A 160 -10.52 9.61 -18.04
N ALA A 161 -10.77 9.33 -16.76
CA ALA A 161 -12.10 9.21 -16.19
C ALA A 161 -12.06 9.41 -14.67
N GLU A 162 -13.23 9.70 -14.07
CA GLU A 162 -13.39 9.78 -12.63
C GLU A 162 -14.76 9.27 -12.17
N TRP A 163 -14.83 8.78 -10.94
CA TRP A 163 -16.05 8.26 -10.32
C TRP A 163 -16.14 8.61 -8.83
N ARG A 164 -17.35 8.92 -8.35
CA ARG A 164 -17.67 9.20 -6.93
C ARG A 164 -18.60 8.16 -6.29
N GLN A 165 -18.81 7.05 -6.98
CA GLN A 165 -19.60 5.92 -6.52
C GLN A 165 -18.68 4.81 -6.00
N ASN A 166 -19.21 3.97 -5.12
CA ASN A 166 -18.45 2.93 -4.42
C ASN A 166 -19.06 1.56 -4.74
N SER A 167 -18.34 0.49 -4.40
CA SER A 167 -18.88 -0.87 -4.40
C SER A 167 -19.43 -1.38 -5.75
N THR A 168 -18.92 -0.85 -6.87
CA THR A 168 -19.35 -1.23 -8.23
C THR A 168 -18.17 -1.39 -9.18
N SER A 169 -18.44 -1.97 -10.35
CA SER A 169 -17.49 -2.10 -11.46
C SER A 169 -17.91 -1.19 -12.60
N VAL A 170 -16.94 -0.57 -13.25
CA VAL A 170 -17.14 0.31 -14.40
C VAL A 170 -16.23 -0.12 -15.54
N GLU A 171 -16.73 0.04 -16.77
CA GLU A 171 -15.95 -0.16 -17.99
C GLU A 171 -15.59 1.20 -18.60
N PHE A 172 -14.38 1.29 -19.16
CA PHE A 172 -13.90 2.48 -19.84
C PHE A 172 -13.14 2.09 -21.11
N THR A 173 -13.62 2.51 -22.27
CA THR A 173 -12.93 2.27 -23.55
C THR A 173 -11.67 3.12 -23.60
N ALA A 174 -10.50 2.48 -23.77
CA ALA A 174 -9.23 3.19 -23.83
C ALA A 174 -9.18 4.06 -25.10
N PRO A 175 -8.96 5.39 -25.00
CA PRO A 175 -8.92 6.28 -26.17
C PRO A 175 -7.66 6.09 -27.03
N GLY A 176 -6.70 5.28 -26.58
CA GLY A 176 -5.49 4.97 -27.32
C GLY A 176 -4.34 4.51 -26.43
N PRO A 177 -3.10 4.51 -26.95
CA PRO A 177 -1.91 4.05 -26.23
C PRO A 177 -1.60 4.89 -24.99
N GLY A 178 -1.00 4.29 -23.96
CA GLY A 178 -0.58 4.98 -22.74
C GLY A 178 -0.45 4.04 -21.54
N MET A 179 0.10 4.57 -20.45
CA MET A 179 0.12 3.91 -19.14
C MET A 179 -1.14 4.29 -18.37
N TYR A 180 -1.98 3.31 -18.03
CA TYR A 180 -3.23 3.54 -17.32
C TYR A 180 -3.12 3.11 -15.86
N SER A 181 -3.35 4.01 -14.91
CA SER A 181 -3.29 3.74 -13.47
C SER A 181 -4.50 4.30 -12.74
N VAL A 182 -4.82 3.72 -11.59
CA VAL A 182 -5.93 4.17 -10.74
C VAL A 182 -5.38 4.78 -9.45
N GLU A 183 -5.83 5.99 -9.15
CA GLU A 183 -5.70 6.63 -7.85
C GLU A 183 -7.08 6.69 -7.20
N VAL A 184 -7.17 6.34 -5.93
CA VAL A 184 -8.38 6.54 -5.12
C VAL A 184 -8.06 7.55 -4.05
N ARG A 185 -8.96 8.49 -3.84
CA ARG A 185 -8.93 9.47 -2.76
C ARG A 185 -10.13 9.33 -1.84
N VAL A 186 -10.00 9.81 -0.62
CA VAL A 186 -11.03 9.78 0.40
C VAL A 186 -11.02 11.06 1.23
N THR A 187 -12.21 11.63 1.45
CA THR A 187 -12.46 12.62 2.50
C THR A 187 -13.03 11.87 3.72
N PRO A 188 -12.28 11.74 4.83
CA PRO A 188 -12.55 10.72 5.83
C PRO A 188 -13.53 11.17 6.92
N HIS A 189 -14.72 11.64 6.55
CA HIS A 189 -15.79 12.00 7.51
C HIS A 189 -16.28 10.85 8.41
N HIS A 190 -15.93 9.61 8.05
CA HIS A 190 -16.14 8.46 8.93
C HIS A 190 -15.31 8.55 10.23
N LEU A 191 -14.24 9.35 10.26
CA LEU A 191 -13.36 9.57 11.40
C LEU A 191 -13.72 10.79 12.24
N ASP A 192 -14.78 11.55 11.92
CA ASP A 192 -15.15 12.81 12.59
C ASP A 192 -15.19 12.68 14.12
N ASN A 193 -15.70 11.54 14.61
CA ASN A 193 -15.85 11.28 16.05
C ASN A 193 -14.57 10.75 16.73
N LEU A 194 -13.51 10.49 15.97
CA LEU A 194 -12.27 9.85 16.46
C LEU A 194 -11.08 10.82 16.52
N VAL A 195 -11.10 11.90 15.73
CA VAL A 195 -9.94 12.80 15.58
C VAL A 195 -9.86 13.89 16.67
N GLY A 196 -10.88 14.04 17.52
CA GLY A 196 -10.88 15.01 18.62
C GLY A 196 -10.64 16.44 18.13
N SER A 197 -9.58 17.09 18.63
CA SER A 197 -9.20 18.46 18.21
C SER A 197 -8.70 18.54 16.77
N GLY A 198 -8.42 17.41 16.12
CA GLY A 198 -8.00 17.31 14.72
C GLY A 198 -9.13 17.33 13.70
N ALA A 199 -10.31 17.90 14.00
CA ALA A 199 -11.49 17.86 13.13
C ALA A 199 -11.26 18.37 11.69
N SER A 200 -10.31 19.30 11.49
CA SER A 200 -9.97 19.74 10.12
C SER A 200 -9.37 18.64 9.24
N LEU A 201 -8.80 17.59 9.85
CA LEU A 201 -8.22 16.45 9.15
C LEU A 201 -9.28 15.57 8.47
N THR A 202 -10.56 15.71 8.80
CA THR A 202 -11.62 14.92 8.15
C THR A 202 -12.35 15.66 7.04
N SER A 203 -12.08 16.96 6.91
CA SER A 203 -12.64 17.84 5.87
C SER A 203 -11.73 17.99 4.64
N THR A 204 -10.58 17.32 4.64
CA THR A 204 -9.61 17.35 3.54
C THR A 204 -9.63 16.03 2.78
N GLU A 205 -9.44 16.09 1.47
CA GLU A 205 -9.31 14.90 0.63
C GLU A 205 -7.87 14.38 0.69
N TYR A 206 -7.72 13.09 0.97
CA TYR A 206 -6.43 12.40 1.01
C TYR A 206 -6.36 11.29 -0.01
N ARG A 207 -5.16 10.99 -0.45
CA ARG A 207 -4.89 9.79 -1.23
C ARG A 207 -5.09 8.54 -0.37
N TRP A 208 -5.82 7.58 -0.91
CA TRP A 208 -6.19 6.35 -0.22
C TRP A 208 -5.61 5.10 -0.89
N VAL A 209 -5.71 4.98 -2.21
CA VAL A 209 -5.14 3.86 -2.98
C VAL A 209 -4.33 4.37 -4.15
N LEU A 210 -3.19 3.73 -4.41
CA LEU A 210 -2.34 3.98 -5.58
C LEU A 210 -2.04 2.67 -6.28
N MET A 211 -2.52 2.51 -7.51
CA MET A 211 -2.28 1.33 -8.32
C MET A 211 -1.14 1.55 -9.31
N ASN A 212 -0.33 0.52 -9.52
CA ASN A 212 0.56 0.49 -10.68
C ASN A 212 -0.24 0.42 -11.99
N ALA A 213 0.43 0.74 -13.09
CA ALA A 213 -0.23 0.91 -14.38
C ALA A 213 -0.35 -0.39 -15.18
N ILE A 214 -1.28 -0.40 -16.13
CA ILE A 214 -1.30 -1.29 -17.30
C ILE A 214 -0.77 -0.50 -18.50
N GLN A 215 0.11 -1.09 -19.29
CA GLN A 215 0.63 -0.46 -20.50
C GLN A 215 -0.20 -0.86 -21.72
N LEU A 216 -0.82 0.10 -22.41
CA LEU A 216 -1.45 -0.13 -23.71
C LEU A 216 -0.62 0.53 -24.82
N GLN A 217 -0.35 -0.19 -25.90
CA GLN A 217 0.49 0.23 -27.03
C GLN A 217 -0.28 0.22 -28.36
#